data_AF-A0A1Z5L7V0-F1
#
_entry.id   AF-A0A1Z5L7V0-F1
#
_cell.length_a   1.000
_cell.length_b   1.000
_cell.length_c   1.000
_cell.angle_alpha   90.00
_cell.angle_beta   90.00
_cell.angle_gamma   90.00
#
_symmetry.space_group_name_H-M   'P 1'
#
loop_
_entity.id
_entity.type
_entity.pdbx_description
1 polymer ?
#
loop_
_entity_poly.entity_id
_entity_poly.type
_entity_poly.pdbx_seq_one_letter_code
_entity_poly.pdbx_strand_id
1 'polypeptide(L)'
;MGTVSDSDLLAELEMFGVDDVTTECMSKMKELCLTYSCDAEQFSCDWIAFTSRKSVAPADITLQLLQDLEREELSQKRAKTEVRTPVAKKPAPKVFTVKEEKTEDESMGDDVLESYGMSSELLKKRQRTPDTRTAKRLMHQSGSPSIVFSPASFSPKSLTASEKYTSRTTAGNIVAHLRHQGTIDWMCHPTEEVRTQLLQPGSVATKNILYMFEHNIDKAAALNAIVGDYADMYLEDMGSDHFVNIRSVFQEGSYVTGRVYCDSLGKMNATLNVSRLKQYSFFSGQVIVGKG
;
A
#
# COMPACT_ATOMS: atom_id res chain seq x y z
N MET A 1 6.88 -43.93 -16.60
CA MET A 1 8.35 -43.84 -16.43
C MET A 1 8.91 -43.61 -17.82
N GLY A 2 8.88 -42.35 -18.28
CA GLY A 2 9.24 -42.01 -19.65
C GLY A 2 10.75 -41.89 -19.78
N THR A 3 11.36 -42.70 -20.62
CA THR A 3 12.73 -42.47 -21.08
C THR A 3 12.65 -41.34 -22.11
N VAL A 4 13.10 -40.15 -21.76
CA VAL A 4 13.18 -39.02 -22.69
C VAL A 4 14.21 -39.36 -23.77
N SER A 5 13.79 -39.44 -25.03
CA SER A 5 14.67 -39.80 -26.15
C SER A 5 15.41 -38.56 -26.67
N ASP A 6 16.58 -38.74 -27.30
CA ASP A 6 17.37 -37.60 -27.83
C ASP A 6 16.58 -36.81 -28.88
N SER A 7 15.76 -37.50 -29.67
CA SER A 7 14.92 -36.90 -30.70
C SER A 7 13.81 -36.03 -30.12
N ASP A 8 13.24 -36.39 -28.97
CA ASP A 8 12.15 -35.62 -28.38
C ASP A 8 12.66 -34.31 -27.77
N LEU A 9 13.82 -34.33 -27.12
CA LEU A 9 14.45 -33.12 -26.58
C LEU A 9 14.92 -32.18 -27.69
N LEU A 10 15.53 -32.71 -28.75
CA LEU A 10 15.97 -31.88 -29.87
C LEU A 10 14.78 -31.25 -30.61
N ALA A 11 13.69 -31.99 -30.85
CA ALA A 11 12.49 -31.44 -31.49
C ALA A 11 11.86 -30.29 -30.68
N GLU A 12 11.80 -30.44 -29.36
CA GLU A 12 11.27 -29.38 -28.48
C GLU A 12 12.21 -28.17 -28.39
N LEU A 13 13.53 -28.36 -28.50
CA LEU A 13 14.52 -27.27 -28.46
C LEU A 13 14.66 -26.54 -29.80
N GLU A 14 14.48 -27.26 -30.92
CA GLU A 14 14.43 -26.72 -32.29
C GLU A 14 13.28 -25.70 -32.43
N MET A 15 12.14 -25.95 -31.78
CA MET A 15 11.02 -24.99 -31.70
C MET A 15 11.43 -23.62 -31.13
N PHE A 16 12.54 -23.55 -30.38
CA PHE A 16 13.05 -22.32 -29.76
C PHE A 16 14.37 -21.83 -30.36
N GLY A 17 14.75 -22.35 -31.53
CA GLY A 17 15.93 -21.91 -32.29
C GLY A 17 17.26 -22.41 -31.74
N VAL A 18 17.26 -23.59 -31.09
CA VAL A 18 18.46 -24.28 -30.64
C VAL A 18 18.71 -25.48 -31.56
N ASP A 19 19.46 -25.25 -32.64
CA ASP A 19 19.61 -26.23 -33.71
C ASP A 19 20.82 -27.17 -33.50
N ASP A 20 21.82 -26.73 -32.72
CA ASP A 20 23.07 -27.49 -32.47
C ASP A 20 23.38 -27.60 -30.97
N VAL A 21 23.12 -28.77 -30.38
CA VAL A 21 23.49 -29.07 -28.99
C VAL A 21 24.63 -30.08 -28.95
N THR A 22 25.72 -29.75 -28.25
CA THR A 22 26.85 -30.65 -28.04
C THR A 22 26.41 -31.94 -27.33
N THR A 23 26.97 -33.09 -27.72
CA THR A 23 26.64 -34.42 -27.16
C THR A 23 26.79 -34.50 -25.63
N GLU A 24 27.72 -33.74 -25.05
CA GLU A 24 27.92 -33.62 -23.60
C GLU A 24 26.77 -32.88 -22.91
N CYS A 25 26.25 -31.79 -23.53
CA CYS A 25 25.10 -31.05 -23.03
C CYS A 25 23.82 -31.89 -23.09
N MET A 26 23.62 -32.65 -24.18
CA MET A 26 22.50 -33.58 -24.32
C MET A 26 22.50 -34.67 -23.25
N SER A 27 23.68 -35.23 -22.94
CA SER A 27 23.83 -36.22 -21.86
C SER A 27 23.45 -35.62 -20.50
N LYS A 28 23.89 -34.37 -20.22
CA LYS A 28 23.56 -33.69 -18.97
C LYS A 28 22.07 -33.32 -18.87
N MET A 29 21.44 -32.93 -19.97
CA MET A 29 20.00 -32.63 -20.00
C MET A 29 19.16 -33.88 -19.71
N LYS A 30 19.55 -35.03 -20.25
CA LYS A 30 18.92 -36.32 -19.90
C LYS A 30 19.08 -36.68 -18.42
N GLU A 31 20.28 -36.47 -17.87
CA GLU A 31 20.52 -36.67 -16.44
C GLU A 31 19.60 -35.79 -15.59
N LEU A 32 19.43 -34.52 -15.96
CA LEU A 32 18.53 -33.58 -15.28
C LEU A 32 17.05 -33.98 -15.44
N CYS A 33 16.62 -34.38 -16.63
CA CYS A 33 15.24 -34.85 -16.86
C CYS A 33 14.93 -36.08 -15.99
N LEU A 34 15.86 -37.03 -15.88
CA LEU A 34 15.72 -38.20 -15.01
C LEU A 34 15.74 -37.83 -13.53
N THR A 35 16.64 -36.94 -13.12
CA THR A 35 16.84 -36.56 -11.70
C THR A 35 15.68 -35.75 -11.14
N TYR A 36 15.01 -34.96 -11.98
CA TYR A 36 13.89 -34.08 -11.60
C TYR A 36 12.53 -34.56 -12.12
N SER A 37 12.48 -35.73 -12.80
CA SER A 37 11.27 -36.31 -13.39
C SER A 37 10.53 -35.32 -14.32
N CYS A 38 11.29 -34.55 -15.10
CA CYS A 38 10.77 -33.59 -16.06
C CYS A 38 10.62 -34.25 -17.43
N ASP A 39 9.52 -33.92 -18.12
CA ASP A 39 9.34 -34.29 -19.52
C ASP A 39 10.09 -33.32 -20.46
N ALA A 40 10.31 -33.70 -21.72
CA ALA A 40 11.04 -32.88 -22.69
C ALA A 40 10.45 -31.46 -22.85
N GLU A 41 9.13 -31.35 -22.91
CA GLU A 41 8.39 -30.10 -23.00
C GLU A 41 8.56 -29.22 -21.73
N GLN A 42 8.55 -29.85 -20.55
CA GLN A 42 8.71 -29.14 -19.29
C GLN A 42 10.14 -28.60 -19.13
N PHE A 43 11.11 -29.41 -19.54
CA PHE A 43 12.51 -29.04 -19.51
C PHE A 43 12.81 -27.88 -20.49
N SER A 44 12.29 -27.93 -21.73
CA SER A 44 12.47 -26.86 -22.71
C SER A 44 11.85 -25.54 -22.23
N CYS A 45 10.65 -25.59 -21.64
CA CYS A 45 10.00 -24.43 -21.03
C CYS A 45 10.81 -23.81 -19.88
N ASP A 46 11.32 -24.66 -18.96
CA ASP A 46 12.17 -24.21 -17.85
C ASP A 46 13.48 -23.60 -18.37
N TRP A 47 14.08 -24.17 -19.42
CA TRP A 47 15.29 -23.66 -20.07
C TRP A 47 15.08 -22.25 -20.67
N ILE A 48 13.96 -22.01 -21.33
CA ILE A 48 13.64 -20.70 -21.90
C ILE A 48 13.35 -19.68 -20.81
N ALA A 49 12.61 -20.08 -19.77
CA ALA A 49 12.36 -19.21 -18.63
C ALA A 49 13.68 -18.79 -17.96
N PHE A 50 14.65 -19.72 -17.85
CA PHE A 50 15.97 -19.46 -17.30
C PHE A 50 16.81 -18.53 -18.19
N THR A 51 16.87 -18.79 -19.50
CA THR A 51 17.63 -17.94 -20.45
C THR A 51 17.03 -16.54 -20.58
N SER A 52 15.70 -16.41 -20.51
CA SER A 52 14.99 -15.13 -20.45
C SER A 52 15.36 -14.31 -19.21
N ARG A 53 15.54 -14.95 -18.04
CA ARG A 53 15.95 -14.27 -16.80
C ARG A 53 17.40 -13.84 -16.81
N LYS A 54 18.30 -14.68 -17.35
CA LYS A 54 19.74 -14.36 -17.42
C LYS A 54 20.10 -13.47 -18.63
N SER A 55 19.14 -13.14 -19.49
CA SER A 55 19.35 -12.35 -20.72
C SER A 55 20.43 -12.99 -21.63
N VAL A 56 20.46 -14.31 -21.69
CA VAL A 56 21.35 -15.09 -22.56
C VAL A 56 20.53 -15.63 -23.73
N ALA A 57 21.12 -15.69 -24.92
CA ALA A 57 20.43 -16.26 -26.08
C ALA A 57 20.13 -17.75 -25.82
N PRO A 58 18.92 -18.24 -26.15
CA PRO A 58 18.53 -19.63 -25.89
C PRO A 58 19.41 -20.65 -26.64
N ALA A 59 20.05 -20.22 -27.72
CA ALA A 59 20.99 -21.00 -28.54
C ALA A 59 22.36 -21.25 -27.88
N ASP A 60 22.76 -20.47 -26.88
CA ASP A 60 24.07 -20.60 -26.22
C ASP A 60 24.02 -21.63 -25.08
N ILE A 61 23.76 -22.90 -25.39
CA ILE A 61 23.73 -23.98 -24.39
C ILE A 61 25.16 -24.39 -24.01
N THR A 62 25.56 -24.08 -22.77
CA THR A 62 26.82 -24.55 -22.20
C THR A 62 26.59 -25.41 -20.95
N LEU A 63 27.52 -26.32 -20.67
CA LEU A 63 27.48 -27.18 -19.48
C LEU A 63 27.39 -26.39 -18.16
N GLN A 64 28.01 -25.21 -18.10
CA GLN A 64 27.93 -24.33 -16.93
C GLN A 64 26.53 -23.74 -16.73
N LEU A 65 25.87 -23.33 -17.82
CA LEU A 65 24.50 -22.81 -17.75
C LEU A 65 23.49 -23.90 -17.36
N LEU A 66 23.71 -25.15 -17.77
CA LEU A 66 22.89 -26.29 -17.34
C LEU A 66 23.07 -26.60 -15.84
N GLN A 67 24.28 -26.46 -15.30
CA GLN A 67 24.53 -26.59 -13.85
C GLN A 67 23.91 -25.44 -13.05
N ASP A 68 23.94 -24.22 -13.59
CA ASP A 68 23.27 -23.07 -12.98
C ASP A 68 21.74 -23.22 -12.98
N LEU A 69 21.16 -23.73 -14.08
CA LEU A 69 19.73 -24.04 -14.14
C LEU A 69 19.33 -25.08 -13.08
N GLU A 70 20.17 -26.11 -12.90
CA GLU A 70 19.97 -27.11 -11.85
C GLU A 70 19.91 -26.46 -10.46
N ARG A 71 20.87 -25.58 -10.16
CA ARG A 71 20.99 -24.92 -8.85
C ARG A 71 19.86 -23.92 -8.61
N GLU A 72 19.48 -23.12 -9.60
CA GLU A 72 18.56 -22.00 -9.41
C GLU A 72 17.09 -22.39 -9.54
N GLU A 73 16.73 -23.26 -10.49
CA GLU A 73 15.32 -23.56 -10.81
C GLU A 73 14.91 -24.98 -10.39
N LEU A 74 15.72 -25.99 -10.70
CA LEU A 74 15.33 -27.39 -10.47
C LEU A 74 15.49 -27.80 -9.00
N SER A 75 16.52 -27.32 -8.29
CA SER A 75 16.72 -27.61 -6.85
C SER A 75 15.59 -27.02 -5.99
N GLN A 76 15.04 -25.86 -6.36
CA GLN A 76 13.92 -25.22 -5.67
C GLN A 76 12.60 -26.00 -5.83
N LYS A 77 12.42 -26.71 -6.96
CA LYS A 77 11.25 -27.58 -7.17
C LYS A 77 11.26 -28.79 -6.23
N ARG A 78 12.43 -29.34 -5.84
CA ARG A 78 12.52 -30.40 -4.80
C ARG A 78 12.06 -29.89 -3.44
N ALA A 79 12.50 -28.70 -3.02
CA ALA A 79 12.12 -28.12 -1.74
C ALA A 79 10.60 -27.86 -1.61
N LYS A 80 9.90 -27.61 -2.72
CA LYS A 80 8.45 -27.40 -2.75
C LYS A 80 7.62 -28.69 -2.85
N THR A 81 8.22 -29.81 -3.26
CA THR A 81 7.48 -31.05 -3.52
C THR A 81 7.30 -31.91 -2.26
N GLU A 82 8.16 -31.75 -1.25
CA GLU A 82 8.10 -32.55 -0.01
C GLU A 82 7.07 -32.08 1.04
N VAL A 83 6.45 -30.91 0.86
CA VAL A 83 5.38 -30.42 1.75
C VAL A 83 4.05 -30.31 1.00
N ARG A 84 3.53 -31.45 0.54
CA ARG A 84 2.11 -31.57 0.20
C ARG A 84 1.32 -31.93 1.45
N THR A 85 0.96 -30.94 2.25
CA THR A 85 -0.14 -31.09 3.22
C THR A 85 -1.43 -31.39 2.44
N PRO A 86 -2.24 -32.39 2.85
CA PRO A 86 -3.45 -32.74 2.14
C PRO A 86 -4.44 -31.57 2.19
N VAL A 87 -4.81 -31.07 1.01
CA VAL A 87 -5.87 -30.05 0.85
C VAL A 87 -7.19 -30.67 1.31
N ALA A 88 -7.56 -30.41 2.55
CA ALA A 88 -8.92 -30.66 3.02
C ALA A 88 -9.87 -29.79 2.20
N LYS A 89 -10.70 -30.43 1.36
CA LYS A 89 -11.78 -29.78 0.62
C LYS A 89 -12.74 -29.14 1.62
N LYS A 90 -12.63 -27.82 1.81
CA LYS A 90 -13.64 -27.05 2.54
C LYS A 90 -14.95 -27.11 1.74
N PRO A 91 -16.09 -27.49 2.33
CA PRO A 91 -17.36 -27.44 1.62
C PRO A 91 -17.73 -25.99 1.29
N ALA A 92 -18.34 -25.79 0.12
CA ALA A 92 -18.79 -24.50 -0.37
C ALA A 92 -19.67 -23.77 0.66
N PRO A 93 -19.59 -22.42 0.75
CA PRO A 93 -20.37 -21.68 1.73
C PRO A 93 -21.87 -21.85 1.47
N LYS A 94 -22.60 -22.34 2.48
CA LYS A 94 -24.06 -22.37 2.49
C LYS A 94 -24.57 -20.93 2.59
N VAL A 95 -25.25 -20.48 1.53
CA VAL A 95 -26.03 -19.24 1.55
C VAL A 95 -27.28 -19.50 2.39
N PHE A 96 -27.38 -18.84 3.55
CA PHE A 96 -28.59 -18.82 4.35
C PHE A 96 -29.51 -17.71 3.84
N THR A 97 -30.61 -18.08 3.19
CA THR A 97 -31.73 -17.18 2.95
C THR A 97 -32.44 -16.93 4.28
N VAL A 98 -32.45 -15.67 4.71
CA VAL A 98 -33.17 -15.20 5.90
C VAL A 98 -34.66 -15.44 5.69
N LYS A 99 -35.18 -16.52 6.26
CA LYS A 99 -36.61 -16.66 6.53
C LYS A 99 -36.88 -16.06 7.91
N GLU A 100 -37.68 -15.00 7.89
CA GLU A 100 -38.58 -14.53 8.94
C GLU A 100 -38.27 -15.01 10.36
N GLU A 101 -37.52 -14.19 11.10
CA GLU A 101 -37.51 -14.25 12.57
C GLU A 101 -37.83 -12.88 13.14
N LYS A 102 -39.03 -12.82 13.70
CA LYS A 102 -39.49 -12.11 14.90
C LYS A 102 -38.63 -10.93 15.37
N THR A 103 -39.27 -9.76 15.32
CA THR A 103 -39.13 -8.63 16.24
C THR A 103 -38.80 -9.06 17.67
N GLU A 104 -37.56 -8.83 18.10
CA GLU A 104 -37.18 -8.72 19.51
C GLU A 104 -36.18 -7.56 19.66
N ASP A 105 -36.68 -6.49 20.29
CA ASP A 105 -36.05 -5.36 20.96
C ASP A 105 -34.74 -4.74 20.43
N GLU A 106 -34.90 -3.58 19.78
CA GLU A 106 -33.86 -2.64 19.31
C GLU A 106 -32.99 -2.02 20.43
N SER A 107 -33.07 -2.49 21.68
CA SER A 107 -32.35 -1.87 22.82
C SER A 107 -30.97 -2.50 23.11
N MET A 108 -30.67 -3.71 22.62
CA MET A 108 -29.42 -4.42 22.95
C MET A 108 -28.28 -4.17 21.96
N GLY A 109 -28.55 -3.50 20.83
CA GLY A 109 -27.56 -3.21 19.79
C GLY A 109 -26.70 -1.97 20.06
N ASP A 110 -27.19 -1.02 20.87
CA ASP A 110 -26.46 0.21 21.18
C ASP A 110 -25.34 -0.01 22.22
N ASP A 111 -25.51 -0.97 23.14
CA ASP A 111 -24.56 -1.27 24.22
C ASP A 111 -23.25 -1.91 23.70
N VAL A 112 -23.36 -2.78 22.67
CA VAL A 112 -22.18 -3.39 22.03
C VAL A 112 -21.36 -2.34 21.27
N LEU A 113 -22.00 -1.30 20.72
CA LEU A 113 -21.33 -0.26 19.94
C LEU A 113 -20.59 0.76 20.84
N GLU A 114 -21.12 1.04 22.03
CA GLU A 114 -20.45 1.89 23.02
C GLU A 114 -19.17 1.24 23.59
N SER A 115 -19.08 -0.10 23.60
CA SER A 115 -17.87 -0.83 24.02
C SER A 115 -16.63 -0.59 23.13
N TYR A 116 -16.83 -0.05 21.92
CA TYR A 116 -15.76 0.35 20.99
C TYR A 116 -15.38 1.83 21.09
N GLY A 117 -15.83 2.55 22.12
CA GLY A 117 -15.40 3.92 22.43
C GLY A 117 -16.04 5.03 21.59
N MET A 118 -17.13 4.73 20.87
CA MET A 118 -17.93 5.73 20.17
C MET A 118 -19.09 6.20 21.07
N SER A 119 -18.99 7.41 21.61
CA SER A 119 -20.10 8.03 22.34
C SER A 119 -21.30 8.27 21.41
N SER A 120 -22.45 7.72 21.80
CA SER A 120 -23.74 7.81 21.08
C SER A 120 -24.23 9.25 20.86
N GLU A 121 -23.73 10.23 21.62
CA GLU A 121 -24.08 11.65 21.42
C GLU A 121 -23.54 12.25 20.11
N LEU A 122 -22.43 11.72 19.58
CA LEU A 122 -21.83 12.20 18.32
C LEU A 122 -22.54 11.66 17.06
N LEU A 123 -23.38 10.63 17.22
CA LEU A 123 -24.15 10.03 16.12
C LEU A 123 -25.44 10.80 15.81
N LYS A 124 -25.96 11.61 16.74
CA LYS A 124 -27.18 12.43 16.52
C LYS A 124 -26.98 13.59 15.52
N LYS A 125 -25.75 13.87 15.07
CA LYS A 125 -25.45 15.00 14.16
C LYS A 125 -24.78 14.62 12.83
N ARG A 126 -24.75 13.33 12.48
CA ARG A 126 -24.31 12.87 11.14
C ARG A 126 -25.42 12.10 10.44
N GLN A 127 -26.49 12.82 10.12
CA GLN A 127 -27.45 12.40 9.10
C GLN A 127 -26.75 12.52 7.73
N ARG A 128 -26.11 11.44 7.29
CA ARG A 128 -25.31 11.40 6.05
C ARG A 128 -26.08 10.82 4.86
N THR A 129 -27.38 11.08 4.81
CA THR A 129 -28.29 10.82 3.69
C THR A 129 -29.52 11.71 3.88
N PRO A 130 -30.02 12.42 2.84
CA PRO A 130 -31.20 13.26 2.98
C PRO A 130 -32.45 12.37 2.92
N ASP A 131 -32.83 11.79 4.06
CA ASP A 131 -34.11 11.11 4.19
C ASP A 131 -35.18 12.15 4.52
N THR A 132 -35.83 12.65 3.47
CA THR A 132 -36.88 13.66 3.61
C THR A 132 -38.19 12.95 3.91
N ARG A 133 -38.56 12.82 5.18
CA ARG A 133 -39.94 12.50 5.59
C ARG A 133 -40.52 13.62 6.43
N THR A 134 -41.10 14.61 5.76
CA THR A 134 -42.28 15.31 6.29
C THR A 134 -43.32 15.40 5.18
N ALA A 135 -44.41 14.67 5.40
CA ALA A 135 -45.55 14.58 4.51
C ALA A 135 -46.16 15.97 4.25
N LYS A 136 -46.21 16.39 2.99
CA LYS A 136 -47.18 17.39 2.52
C LYS A 136 -48.16 16.71 1.57
N ARG A 137 -49.24 16.22 2.17
CA ARG A 137 -50.61 16.13 1.62
C ARG A 137 -50.69 15.94 0.10
N LEU A 138 -50.72 14.68 -0.33
CA LEU A 138 -51.24 14.28 -1.64
C LEU A 138 -52.72 14.65 -1.71
N MET A 139 -53.03 15.80 -2.30
CA MET A 139 -54.36 16.06 -2.87
C MET A 139 -54.23 15.90 -4.39
N HIS A 140 -54.40 14.67 -4.87
CA HIS A 140 -55.04 14.45 -6.15
C HIS A 140 -55.94 13.22 -6.00
N GLN A 141 -57.24 13.48 -6.02
CA GLN A 141 -58.29 12.49 -6.08
C GLN A 141 -58.25 11.77 -7.43
N SER A 142 -58.60 10.49 -7.40
CA SER A 142 -59.05 9.66 -8.52
C SER A 142 -57.98 9.15 -9.50
N GLY A 143 -57.68 7.86 -9.40
CA GLY A 143 -57.19 7.04 -10.53
C GLY A 143 -55.95 6.20 -10.27
N SER A 144 -56.15 4.93 -9.86
CA SER A 144 -55.26 3.76 -10.05
C SER A 144 -53.84 3.74 -9.42
N PRO A 145 -53.50 2.74 -8.58
CA PRO A 145 -52.13 2.51 -8.11
C PRO A 145 -51.37 1.68 -9.14
N SER A 146 -50.72 2.34 -10.08
CA SER A 146 -49.80 1.70 -11.02
C SER A 146 -48.60 2.62 -11.22
N ILE A 147 -47.75 2.72 -10.19
CA ILE A 147 -46.41 3.27 -10.38
C ILE A 147 -45.61 2.17 -11.07
N VAL A 148 -45.62 2.19 -12.40
CA VAL A 148 -44.83 1.31 -13.23
C VAL A 148 -43.36 1.66 -13.00
N PHE A 149 -42.68 0.89 -12.15
CA PHE A 149 -41.22 0.92 -12.00
C PHE A 149 -40.58 0.45 -13.32
N SER A 150 -40.49 1.36 -14.29
CA SER A 150 -39.68 1.14 -15.49
C SER A 150 -38.26 1.67 -15.23
N PRO A 151 -37.20 1.03 -15.76
CA PRO A 151 -35.83 1.53 -15.70
C PRO A 151 -35.68 2.98 -16.22
N ALA A 152 -36.60 3.43 -17.08
CA ALA A 152 -36.68 4.82 -17.56
C ALA A 152 -37.09 5.84 -16.49
N SER A 153 -37.70 5.40 -15.38
CA SER A 153 -38.04 6.24 -14.22
C SER A 153 -36.81 6.64 -13.38
N PHE A 154 -35.69 5.92 -13.57
CA PHE A 154 -34.36 6.27 -13.08
C PHE A 154 -33.50 6.90 -14.18
N SER A 155 -34.09 7.59 -15.17
CA SER A 155 -33.31 8.52 -15.98
C SER A 155 -32.62 9.50 -15.04
N PRO A 156 -31.29 9.70 -15.14
CA PRO A 156 -30.61 10.69 -14.33
C PRO A 156 -31.22 12.03 -14.70
N LYS A 157 -32.15 12.53 -13.87
CA LYS A 157 -32.62 13.91 -13.91
C LYS A 157 -31.36 14.73 -13.92
N SER A 158 -31.03 15.31 -15.09
CA SER A 158 -29.96 16.26 -15.33
C SER A 158 -29.24 16.59 -14.02
N LEU A 159 -28.31 15.72 -13.63
CA LEU A 159 -27.37 16.01 -12.56
C LEU A 159 -26.58 17.16 -13.17
N THR A 160 -27.02 18.40 -12.93
CA THR A 160 -26.25 19.58 -13.30
C THR A 160 -25.00 19.54 -12.45
N ALA A 161 -24.05 18.69 -12.87
CA ALA A 161 -22.75 18.59 -12.29
C ALA A 161 -22.19 20.01 -12.34
N SER A 162 -21.91 20.56 -11.16
CA SER A 162 -21.31 21.87 -10.98
C SER A 162 -22.19 23.11 -11.17
N GLU A 163 -23.53 23.08 -11.09
CA GLU A 163 -24.33 24.33 -11.24
C GLU A 163 -23.88 25.45 -10.29
N LYS A 164 -23.66 25.13 -9.00
CA LYS A 164 -23.14 26.07 -8.00
C LYS A 164 -21.74 26.59 -8.31
N TYR A 165 -20.92 25.80 -8.99
CA TYR A 165 -19.56 26.19 -9.36
C TYR A 165 -19.57 27.06 -10.63
N THR A 166 -20.43 26.74 -11.61
CA THR A 166 -20.59 27.51 -12.85
C THR A 166 -21.27 28.85 -12.58
N SER A 167 -22.22 28.90 -11.63
CA SER A 167 -22.92 30.11 -11.25
C SER A 167 -22.13 30.99 -10.26
N ARG A 168 -20.86 30.67 -9.95
CA ARG A 168 -20.07 31.46 -9.00
C ARG A 168 -19.68 32.80 -9.62
N THR A 169 -19.86 33.86 -8.85
CA THR A 169 -19.48 35.23 -9.25
C THR A 169 -18.03 35.58 -8.89
N THR A 170 -17.34 34.70 -8.16
CA THR A 170 -15.99 34.92 -7.63
C THR A 170 -14.88 34.34 -8.51
N ALA A 171 -15.20 33.99 -9.76
CA ALA A 171 -14.20 33.49 -10.71
C ALA A 171 -13.14 34.57 -10.97
N GLY A 172 -11.87 34.22 -10.78
CA GLY A 172 -10.73 35.14 -10.97
C GLY A 172 -10.39 36.01 -9.75
N ASN A 173 -11.16 35.95 -8.66
CA ASN A 173 -10.84 36.72 -7.46
C ASN A 173 -9.55 36.23 -6.79
N ILE A 174 -8.63 37.16 -6.52
CA ILE A 174 -7.41 36.87 -5.76
C ILE A 174 -7.76 36.85 -4.26
N VAL A 175 -7.59 35.70 -3.61
CA VAL A 175 -7.97 35.49 -2.20
C VAL A 175 -6.80 35.61 -1.22
N ALA A 176 -5.57 35.59 -1.73
CA ALA A 176 -4.36 35.74 -0.94
C ALA A 176 -3.25 36.29 -1.81
N HIS A 177 -2.40 37.14 -1.22
CA HIS A 177 -1.23 37.71 -1.87
C HIS A 177 0.00 37.38 -1.02
N LEU A 178 1.06 36.91 -1.67
CA LEU A 178 2.38 36.79 -1.06
C LEU A 178 3.25 37.92 -1.57
N ARG A 179 3.67 38.83 -0.68
CA ARG A 179 4.55 39.99 -0.93
C ARG A 179 3.95 41.14 -1.75
N HIS A 180 3.22 40.89 -2.83
CA HIS A 180 2.73 41.95 -3.73
C HIS A 180 1.21 42.13 -3.65
N GLN A 181 0.75 43.35 -3.33
CA GLN A 181 -0.67 43.69 -3.10
C GLN A 181 -1.40 44.25 -4.35
N GLY A 182 -0.76 44.26 -5.52
CA GLY A 182 -1.37 44.73 -6.77
C GLY A 182 -2.05 43.64 -7.59
N THR A 183 -2.73 44.06 -8.66
CA THR A 183 -3.24 43.18 -9.71
C THR A 183 -2.07 42.66 -10.54
N ILE A 184 -1.75 41.38 -10.38
CA ILE A 184 -0.70 40.69 -11.15
C ILE A 184 -1.34 40.05 -12.37
N ASP A 185 -0.84 40.39 -13.56
CA ASP A 185 -1.18 39.66 -14.78
C ASP A 185 -0.22 38.48 -14.92
N TRP A 186 -0.74 37.26 -14.70
CA TRP A 186 0.07 36.04 -14.70
C TRP A 186 0.27 35.57 -16.13
N MET A 187 1.45 35.83 -16.69
CA MET A 187 1.82 35.41 -18.05
C MET A 187 2.93 34.36 -18.03
N CYS A 188 2.84 33.38 -18.94
CA CYS A 188 3.90 32.42 -19.20
C CYS A 188 4.65 32.86 -20.47
N HIS A 189 5.98 33.00 -20.38
CA HIS A 189 6.82 33.28 -21.53
C HIS A 189 7.38 31.96 -22.09
N PRO A 190 6.98 31.53 -23.30
CA PRO A 190 7.32 30.20 -23.84
C PRO A 190 8.76 30.07 -24.35
N THR A 191 9.56 31.12 -24.26
CA THR A 191 10.90 31.22 -24.88
C THR A 191 12.04 30.77 -23.98
N GLU A 192 11.77 30.46 -22.70
CA GLU A 192 12.80 30.10 -21.73
C GLU A 192 12.93 28.58 -21.59
N GLU A 193 14.17 28.10 -21.52
CA GLU A 193 14.45 26.68 -21.28
C GLU A 193 14.21 26.36 -19.80
N VAL A 194 13.09 25.71 -19.50
CA VAL A 194 12.77 25.25 -18.15
C VAL A 194 13.37 23.86 -17.93
N ARG A 195 14.30 23.76 -16.98
CA ARG A 195 14.86 22.48 -16.52
C ARG A 195 14.27 22.10 -15.17
N THR A 196 13.64 20.94 -15.11
CA THR A 196 13.10 20.37 -13.86
C THR A 196 13.88 19.15 -13.47
N GLN A 197 14.37 19.10 -12.23
CA GLN A 197 15.01 17.93 -11.64
C GLN A 197 14.44 17.66 -10.25
N LEU A 198 14.37 16.39 -9.89
CA LEU A 198 14.04 15.99 -8.52
C LEU A 198 15.23 16.31 -7.60
N LEU A 199 14.99 17.10 -6.56
CA LEU A 199 16.03 17.53 -5.61
C LEU A 199 16.74 16.35 -4.93
N GLN A 200 15.99 15.28 -4.63
CA GLN A 200 16.51 14.06 -4.01
C GLN A 200 16.09 12.83 -4.82
N PRO A 201 16.99 12.26 -5.64
CA PRO A 201 16.74 11.00 -6.33
C PRO A 201 16.30 9.91 -5.34
N GLY A 202 15.21 9.20 -5.62
CA GLY A 202 14.67 8.15 -4.74
C GLY A 202 13.68 8.63 -3.67
N SER A 203 13.42 9.94 -3.54
CA SER A 203 12.38 10.48 -2.64
C SER A 203 10.94 10.22 -3.11
N VAL A 204 10.76 9.80 -4.36
CA VAL A 204 9.45 9.53 -4.95
C VAL A 204 9.31 8.04 -5.21
N ALA A 205 8.17 7.49 -4.79
CA ALA A 205 7.81 6.12 -5.06
C ALA A 205 7.76 5.84 -6.58
N THR A 206 8.53 4.87 -7.05
CA THR A 206 8.49 4.41 -8.45
C THR A 206 7.47 3.28 -8.61
N LYS A 207 7.12 2.95 -9.86
CA LYS A 207 6.11 1.92 -10.21
C LYS A 207 6.42 0.51 -9.65
N ASN A 208 7.63 0.28 -9.14
CA ASN A 208 8.12 -1.03 -8.70
C ASN A 208 8.13 -1.22 -7.18
N ILE A 209 7.44 -0.37 -6.40
CA ILE A 209 7.34 -0.58 -4.95
C ILE A 209 6.23 -1.59 -4.67
N LEU A 210 6.63 -2.87 -4.67
CA LEU A 210 5.79 -4.04 -4.39
C LEU A 210 5.96 -4.48 -2.93
N TYR A 211 5.62 -3.64 -1.97
CA TYR A 211 5.51 -4.08 -0.58
C TYR A 211 4.24 -3.52 0.05
N MET A 212 3.22 -4.39 0.18
CA MET A 212 2.01 -4.15 0.97
C MET A 212 2.16 -4.61 2.42
N PHE A 213 3.36 -5.07 2.80
CA PHE A 213 3.70 -5.49 4.15
C PHE A 213 4.93 -4.74 4.61
N GLU A 214 4.93 -4.34 5.87
CA GLU A 214 6.04 -3.63 6.49
C GLU A 214 6.41 -4.35 7.78
N HIS A 215 7.71 -4.59 8.00
CA HIS A 215 8.16 -5.20 9.24
C HIS A 215 8.23 -4.12 10.34
N ASN A 216 7.67 -4.43 11.51
CA ASN A 216 7.69 -3.49 12.64
C ASN A 216 9.11 -3.14 13.11
N ILE A 217 10.07 -4.05 12.92
CA ILE A 217 11.48 -3.82 13.25
C ILE A 217 12.05 -2.71 12.34
N ASP A 218 11.79 -2.80 11.03
CA ASP A 218 12.25 -1.80 10.07
C ASP A 218 11.60 -0.44 10.35
N LYS A 219 10.32 -0.41 10.73
CA LYS A 219 9.66 0.82 11.18
C LYS A 219 10.33 1.41 12.40
N ALA A 220 10.55 0.60 13.44
CA ALA A 220 11.20 1.06 14.65
C ALA A 220 12.62 1.59 14.36
N ALA A 221 13.38 0.90 13.50
CA ALA A 221 14.70 1.34 13.06
C ALA A 221 14.64 2.67 12.31
N ALA A 222 13.76 2.82 11.34
CA ALA A 222 13.59 4.08 10.59
C ALA A 222 13.18 5.24 11.51
N LEU A 223 12.27 4.99 12.46
CA LEU A 223 11.85 5.99 13.44
C LEU A 223 12.98 6.39 14.39
N ASN A 224 13.85 5.45 14.79
CA ASN A 224 15.02 5.73 15.61
C ASN A 224 16.11 6.45 14.82
N ALA A 225 16.30 6.10 13.55
CA ALA A 225 17.23 6.78 12.65
C ALA A 225 16.90 8.27 12.53
N ILE A 226 15.62 8.61 12.34
CA ILE A 226 15.17 10.02 12.33
C ILE A 226 15.55 10.73 13.64
N VAL A 227 15.41 10.10 14.79
CA VAL A 227 15.81 10.73 16.07
C VAL A 227 17.32 10.90 16.15
N GLY A 228 18.08 9.90 15.70
CA GLY A 228 19.54 9.93 15.64
C GLY A 228 20.04 11.06 14.73
N ASP A 229 19.55 11.14 13.50
CA ASP A 229 19.94 12.15 12.52
C ASP A 229 19.72 13.58 13.07
N TYR A 230 18.58 13.82 13.74
CA TYR A 230 18.34 15.11 14.39
C TYR A 230 19.22 15.33 15.61
N ALA A 231 19.46 14.29 16.42
CA ALA A 231 20.36 14.39 17.56
C ALA A 231 21.78 14.77 17.12
N ASP A 232 22.29 14.16 16.06
CA ASP A 232 23.61 14.43 15.49
C ASP A 232 23.70 15.88 14.97
N MET A 233 22.68 16.36 14.26
CA MET A 233 22.61 17.77 13.84
C MET A 233 22.69 18.75 15.02
N TYR A 234 21.97 18.46 16.13
CA TYR A 234 22.05 19.31 17.31
C TYR A 234 23.36 19.14 18.10
N LEU A 235 24.00 17.97 18.02
CA LEU A 235 25.28 17.74 18.69
C LEU A 235 26.39 18.60 18.09
N GLU A 236 26.38 18.78 16.77
CA GLU A 236 27.28 19.71 16.07
C GLU A 236 27.14 21.15 16.61
N ASP A 237 25.90 21.59 16.88
CA ASP A 237 25.61 22.91 17.43
C ASP A 237 25.89 23.03 18.95
N MET A 238 25.80 21.93 19.69
CA MET A 238 25.95 21.90 21.16
C MET A 238 27.41 21.78 21.65
N GLY A 239 28.36 21.47 20.76
CA GLY A 239 29.79 21.44 21.08
C GLY A 239 30.18 20.27 22.01
N SER A 240 30.49 20.54 23.28
CA SER A 240 30.99 19.53 24.24
C SER A 240 29.90 18.85 25.07
N ASP A 241 28.66 19.31 24.97
CA ASP A 241 27.54 18.70 25.69
C ASP A 241 27.11 17.39 25.02
N HIS A 242 26.53 16.46 25.79
CA HIS A 242 26.07 15.17 25.29
C HIS A 242 24.65 14.87 25.76
N PHE A 243 23.97 14.01 25.01
CA PHE A 243 22.66 13.52 25.39
C PHE A 243 22.76 12.46 26.49
N VAL A 244 21.87 12.57 27.47
CA VAL A 244 21.70 11.59 28.54
C VAL A 244 20.45 10.76 28.27
N ASN A 245 20.46 9.51 28.73
CA ASN A 245 19.29 8.64 28.65
C ASN A 245 18.20 9.15 29.61
N ILE A 246 17.01 9.45 29.08
CA ILE A 246 15.86 9.93 29.87
C ILE A 246 15.40 8.95 30.97
N ARG A 247 15.77 7.66 30.87
CA ARG A 247 15.47 6.64 31.90
C ARG A 247 16.45 6.67 33.06
N SER A 248 17.60 7.32 32.90
CA SER A 248 18.59 7.47 33.96
C SER A 248 18.19 8.65 34.85
N VAL A 249 18.45 8.52 36.15
CA VAL A 249 18.29 9.63 37.09
C VAL A 249 19.53 10.51 37.04
N PHE A 250 19.36 11.82 36.81
CA PHE A 250 20.43 12.82 36.80
C PHE A 250 20.05 14.00 37.70
N GLN A 251 21.06 14.64 38.31
CA GLN A 251 20.89 15.73 39.28
C GLN A 251 21.06 17.13 38.67
N GLU A 252 21.77 17.21 37.55
CA GLU A 252 22.09 18.46 36.86
C GLU A 252 21.30 18.57 35.55
N GLY A 253 21.07 19.82 35.11
CA GLY A 253 20.33 20.10 33.89
C GLY A 253 20.99 19.48 32.67
N SER A 254 20.41 18.41 32.15
CA SER A 254 21.00 17.56 31.12
C SER A 254 20.21 17.64 29.82
N TYR A 255 20.87 17.43 28.69
CA TYR A 255 20.19 17.39 27.40
C TYR A 255 19.62 16.00 27.15
N VAL A 256 18.37 15.97 26.72
CA VAL A 256 17.66 14.78 26.31
C VAL A 256 17.09 14.99 24.91
N THR A 257 17.14 13.94 24.10
CA THR A 257 16.51 13.90 22.78
C THR A 257 15.43 12.82 22.77
N GLY A 258 14.39 13.04 21.99
CA GLY A 258 13.31 12.07 21.85
C GLY A 258 12.18 12.57 20.98
N ARG A 259 11.09 11.80 20.97
CA ARG A 259 9.89 12.13 20.22
C ARG A 259 8.72 12.40 21.13
N VAL A 260 7.94 13.41 20.77
CA VAL A 260 6.72 13.76 21.49
C VAL A 260 5.61 12.79 21.09
N TYR A 261 4.97 12.18 22.08
CA TYR A 261 3.80 11.33 21.89
C TYR A 261 2.71 11.67 22.89
N CYS A 262 1.47 11.30 22.56
CA CYS A 262 0.41 11.22 23.55
C CYS A 262 0.54 9.91 24.31
N ASP A 263 0.26 9.95 25.60
CA ASP A 263 0.09 8.81 26.49
C ASP A 263 -1.18 7.98 26.20
N SER A 264 -2.11 8.54 25.42
CA SER A 264 -3.38 7.93 25.03
C SER A 264 -3.59 7.98 23.52
N LEU A 265 -4.63 7.28 23.04
CA LEU A 265 -5.06 7.31 21.63
C LEU A 265 -5.83 8.60 21.26
N GLY A 266 -5.97 9.54 22.20
CA GLY A 266 -6.74 10.77 22.06
C GLY A 266 -5.94 11.94 21.49
N LYS A 267 -6.57 13.12 21.51
CA LYS A 267 -5.91 14.38 21.15
C LYS A 267 -4.91 14.76 22.23
N MET A 268 -3.69 15.11 21.83
CA MET A 268 -2.65 15.63 22.71
C MET A 268 -3.13 16.87 23.48
N ASN A 269 -2.75 16.94 24.75
CA ASN A 269 -2.98 18.06 25.65
C ASN A 269 -1.65 18.48 26.32
N ALA A 270 -1.67 19.59 27.05
CA ALA A 270 -0.48 20.14 27.71
C ALA A 270 -0.26 19.56 29.13
N THR A 271 -0.68 18.31 29.40
CA THR A 271 -0.50 17.69 30.73
C THR A 271 0.93 17.25 31.01
N LEU A 272 1.77 17.17 29.97
CA LEU A 272 3.22 17.08 30.15
C LEU A 272 3.67 18.25 31.04
N ASN A 273 4.60 18.04 31.97
CA ASN A 273 5.07 19.11 32.87
C ASN A 273 5.94 20.14 32.13
N VAL A 274 5.28 20.91 31.26
CA VAL A 274 5.84 22.02 30.47
C VAL A 274 5.63 23.35 31.19
N SER A 275 5.24 23.33 32.47
CA SER A 275 4.94 24.51 33.29
C SER A 275 6.11 25.50 33.37
N ARG A 276 7.34 25.00 33.24
CA ARG A 276 8.57 25.79 33.25
C ARG A 276 8.97 26.33 31.86
N LEU A 277 8.33 25.88 30.78
CA LEU A 277 8.57 26.36 29.42
C LEU A 277 7.75 27.62 29.16
N LYS A 278 8.42 28.72 28.80
CA LYS A 278 7.76 30.00 28.49
C LYS A 278 6.93 29.95 27.21
N GLN A 279 7.43 29.23 26.21
CA GLN A 279 6.82 29.08 24.90
C GLN A 279 7.13 27.68 24.39
N TYR A 280 6.12 27.03 23.82
CA TYR A 280 6.28 25.70 23.24
C TYR A 280 5.23 25.48 22.14
N SER A 281 5.59 24.66 21.16
CA SER A 281 4.67 24.15 20.14
C SER A 281 5.04 22.70 19.90
N PHE A 282 4.14 21.81 20.32
CA PHE A 282 4.35 20.37 20.23
C PHE A 282 3.29 19.72 19.36
N PHE A 283 3.73 18.76 18.54
CA PHE A 283 2.83 17.88 17.79
C PHE A 283 3.32 16.43 17.86
N SER A 284 2.40 15.49 17.64
CA SER A 284 2.70 14.06 17.75
C SER A 284 3.75 13.64 16.71
N GLY A 285 4.77 12.91 17.18
CA GLY A 285 5.86 12.42 16.36
C GLY A 285 7.02 13.40 16.16
N GLN A 286 6.89 14.65 16.62
CA GLN A 286 7.94 15.67 16.55
C GLN A 286 9.19 15.21 17.31
N VAL A 287 10.36 15.33 16.69
CA VAL A 287 11.65 15.17 17.36
C VAL A 287 11.98 16.46 18.10
N ILE A 288 12.34 16.34 19.38
CA ILE A 288 12.67 17.48 20.23
C ILE A 288 14.01 17.25 20.94
N VAL A 289 14.72 18.35 21.18
CA VAL A 289 15.83 18.43 22.11
C VAL A 289 15.41 19.33 23.25
N GLY A 290 15.52 18.82 24.47
CA GLY A 290 15.18 19.54 25.69
C GLY A 290 16.32 19.49 26.69
N LYS A 291 16.50 20.57 27.45
CA LYS A 291 17.35 20.60 28.64
C LYS A 291 16.46 20.67 29.87
N GLY A 292 16.62 19.73 30.80
CA GLY A 292 15.74 19.59 31.97
C GLY A 292 16.47 19.09 33.19
#